data_AF-A0A0F8ZVG8-F1
#
_entry.id   AF-A0A0F8ZVG8-F1
#
_cell.length_a   1.000
_cell.length_b   1.000
_cell.length_c   1.000
_cell.angle_alpha   90.00
_cell.angle_beta   90.00
_cell.angle_gamma   90.00
#
_symmetry.space_group_name_H-M   'P 1'
#
loop_
_entity.id
_entity.type
_entity.pdbx_description
1 polymer ?
#
loop_
_entity_poly.entity_id
_entity_poly.type
_entity_poly.pdbx_seq_one_letter_code
_entity_poly.pdbx_strand_id
1 'polypeptide(L)'
;DLQMPTDITALNTNQPRHEDVIQLGGTWTPSDNFLISAWVGIESASHSSSAADFDEEDYPIVFTVWYAPTRRWSLSGGLAFYSNWIDQDITFGNLHTSSRGDEPQDTQPVNYTGRAYVVNLGAAYACTDRLNLTGGFEFVRGENAWSTSSPEGADWSTLGSFSDVRTETTRFWLGTNYELREGISCYLYYNYYDWNDDAGNGESGTANMFLGGLAAVY
;
A
#
# COMPACT_ATOMS: atom_id res chain seq x y z
N ASP A 1 35.36 1.02 -37.98
CA ASP A 1 33.98 0.51 -37.93
C ASP A 1 33.87 -0.63 -36.93
N LEU A 2 33.65 -0.26 -35.66
CA LEU A 2 33.25 -1.17 -34.60
C LEU A 2 31.77 -0.85 -34.35
N GLN A 3 30.89 -1.71 -34.86
CA GLN A 3 29.46 -1.66 -34.58
C GLN A 3 29.28 -1.77 -33.06
N MET A 4 28.66 -0.74 -32.47
CA MET A 4 28.11 -0.86 -31.12
C MET A 4 26.95 -1.87 -31.17
N PRO A 5 26.83 -2.79 -30.21
CA PRO A 5 25.63 -3.61 -30.08
C PRO A 5 24.43 -2.69 -29.87
N THR A 6 23.44 -2.78 -30.75
CA THR A 6 22.22 -1.94 -30.73
C THR A 6 21.11 -2.48 -29.83
N ASP A 7 21.34 -3.54 -29.05
CA ASP A 7 20.31 -4.11 -28.19
C ASP A 7 20.60 -3.82 -26.72
N ILE A 8 20.36 -2.57 -26.33
CA ILE A 8 19.97 -2.26 -24.94
C ILE A 8 18.48 -1.98 -24.98
N THR A 9 17.67 -3.04 -24.89
CA THR A 9 16.24 -2.90 -24.63
C THR A 9 15.80 -3.88 -23.55
N ALA A 10 16.47 -3.83 -22.40
CA ALA A 10 15.88 -4.26 -21.14
C ALA A 10 15.34 -3.02 -20.41
N LEU A 11 14.43 -2.29 -21.07
CA LEU A 11 13.62 -1.29 -20.40
C LEU A 11 12.25 -1.93 -20.21
N ASN A 12 12.07 -2.62 -19.09
CA ASN A 12 10.75 -3.04 -18.68
C ASN A 12 9.92 -1.77 -18.42
N THR A 13 8.82 -1.59 -19.15
CA THR A 13 7.93 -0.44 -18.94
C THR A 13 6.77 -0.90 -18.08
N ASN A 14 6.50 -0.17 -17.01
CA ASN A 14 5.30 -0.37 -16.18
C ASN A 14 4.10 0.43 -16.69
N GLN A 15 4.24 1.20 -17.77
CA GLN A 15 3.15 2.00 -18.31
C GLN A 15 2.25 1.15 -19.21
N PRO A 16 0.94 1.01 -18.93
CA PRO A 16 0.02 0.27 -19.78
C PRO A 16 -0.22 0.99 -21.11
N ARG A 17 -0.53 0.21 -22.16
CA ARG A 17 -1.03 0.74 -23.44
C ARG A 17 -2.53 0.97 -23.41
N HIS A 18 -3.25 0.16 -22.64
CA HIS A 18 -4.69 0.26 -22.47
C HIS A 18 -5.02 0.09 -20.99
N GLU A 19 -5.99 0.86 -20.53
CA GLU A 19 -6.45 0.88 -19.14
C GLU A 19 -7.96 1.12 -19.16
N ASP A 20 -8.71 0.22 -18.54
CA ASP A 20 -10.16 0.31 -18.35
C ASP A 20 -10.46 0.29 -16.85
N VAL A 21 -11.25 1.26 -16.39
CA VAL A 21 -11.63 1.39 -14.97
C VAL A 21 -13.13 1.46 -14.85
N ILE A 22 -13.70 0.55 -14.06
CA ILE A 22 -15.11 0.56 -13.67
C ILE A 22 -15.16 0.73 -12.15
N GLN A 23 -15.78 1.80 -11.67
CA GLN A 23 -15.99 2.04 -10.25
C GLN A 23 -17.48 2.23 -9.97
N LEU A 24 -17.97 1.51 -8.97
CA LEU A 24 -19.35 1.59 -8.49
C LEU A 24 -19.34 1.94 -7.01
N GLY A 25 -20.01 3.01 -6.65
CA GLY A 25 -20.04 3.45 -5.26
C GLY A 25 -21.16 4.42 -4.96
N GLY A 26 -21.34 4.69 -3.68
CA GLY A 26 -22.37 5.58 -3.20
C GLY A 26 -22.09 6.07 -1.78
N THR A 27 -22.76 7.16 -1.44
CA THR A 27 -22.78 7.70 -0.08
C THR A 27 -24.23 7.75 0.39
N TRP A 28 -24.45 7.31 1.63
CA TRP A 28 -25.74 7.33 2.29
C TRP A 28 -25.65 8.14 3.59
N THR A 29 -26.48 9.17 3.67
CA THR A 29 -26.55 10.10 4.80
C THR A 29 -28.00 10.14 5.30
N PRO A 30 -28.43 9.18 6.13
CA PRO A 30 -29.80 9.13 6.63
C PRO A 30 -30.11 10.21 7.68
N SER A 31 -29.09 10.82 8.28
CA SER A 31 -29.22 11.90 9.26
C SER A 31 -28.01 12.83 9.21
N ASP A 32 -28.15 14.02 9.80
CA ASP A 32 -27.10 15.04 9.84
C ASP A 32 -25.84 14.62 10.62
N ASN A 33 -25.92 13.53 11.38
CA ASN A 33 -24.86 13.05 12.26
C ASN A 33 -24.35 11.64 11.90
N PHE A 34 -24.71 11.12 10.73
CA PHE A 34 -24.28 9.80 10.27
C PHE A 34 -24.07 9.76 8.77
N LEU A 35 -22.93 9.22 8.34
CA LEU A 35 -22.57 9.08 6.94
C LEU A 35 -21.90 7.72 6.74
N ILE A 36 -22.29 7.00 5.69
CA ILE A 36 -21.59 5.82 5.18
C ILE A 36 -21.26 6.06 3.72
N SER A 37 -20.06 5.66 3.29
CA SER A 37 -19.69 5.57 1.89
C SER A 37 -19.08 4.20 1.60
N ALA A 38 -19.37 3.66 0.43
CA ALA A 38 -18.78 2.43 -0.05
C ALA A 38 -18.52 2.51 -1.55
N TRP A 39 -17.44 1.93 -2.01
CA TRP A 39 -17.17 1.76 -3.43
C TRP A 39 -16.39 0.47 -3.70
N VAL A 40 -16.59 -0.07 -4.89
CA VAL A 40 -15.89 -1.21 -5.45
C VAL A 40 -15.39 -0.84 -6.84
N GLY A 41 -14.22 -1.31 -7.20
CA GLY A 41 -13.62 -1.09 -8.51
C GLY A 41 -13.22 -2.40 -9.18
N ILE A 42 -13.16 -2.35 -10.50
CA ILE A 42 -12.45 -3.30 -11.35
C ILE A 42 -11.59 -2.43 -12.26
N GLU A 43 -10.28 -2.63 -12.22
CA GLU A 43 -9.32 -1.94 -13.09
C GLU A 43 -8.59 -3.01 -13.88
N SER A 44 -8.48 -2.82 -15.18
CA SER A 44 -7.74 -3.72 -16.06
C SER A 44 -6.75 -2.90 -16.88
N ALA A 45 -5.49 -3.30 -16.82
CA ALA A 45 -4.40 -2.64 -17.51
C ALA A 45 -3.64 -3.67 -18.35
N SER A 46 -3.29 -3.33 -19.57
CA SER A 46 -2.53 -4.23 -20.45
C SER A 46 -1.50 -3.50 -21.27
N HIS A 47 -0.41 -4.20 -21.57
CA HIS A 47 0.62 -3.77 -22.48
C HIS A 47 1.06 -4.97 -23.31
N SER A 48 1.09 -4.81 -24.64
CA SER A 48 1.73 -5.80 -25.51
C SER A 48 2.72 -5.14 -26.47
N SER A 49 4.00 -5.50 -26.34
CA SER A 49 5.10 -5.00 -27.16
C SER A 49 6.30 -5.95 -27.13
N SER A 50 7.30 -5.70 -27.97
CA SER A 50 8.56 -6.45 -27.95
C SER A 50 9.44 -6.18 -26.71
N ALA A 51 9.09 -5.20 -25.88
CA ALA A 51 9.86 -4.80 -24.70
C ALA A 51 9.18 -5.13 -23.36
N ALA A 52 7.86 -5.31 -23.38
CA ALA A 52 7.02 -5.67 -22.23
C ALA A 52 5.70 -6.26 -22.73
N ASP A 53 5.28 -7.36 -22.11
CA ASP A 53 3.99 -8.01 -22.32
C ASP A 53 3.41 -8.31 -20.94
N PHE A 54 2.32 -7.65 -20.58
CA PHE A 54 1.64 -7.86 -19.31
C PHE A 54 0.14 -7.56 -19.39
N ASP A 55 -0.60 -8.26 -18.53
CA ASP A 55 -1.99 -8.00 -18.20
C ASP A 55 -2.12 -7.90 -16.67
N GLU A 56 -2.81 -6.88 -16.17
CA GLU A 56 -3.06 -6.62 -14.75
C GLU A 56 -4.56 -6.42 -14.51
N GLU A 57 -5.07 -7.03 -13.45
CA GLU A 57 -6.44 -6.86 -12.95
C GLU A 57 -6.43 -6.48 -11.47
N ASP A 58 -7.08 -5.36 -11.13
CA ASP A 58 -7.20 -4.82 -9.78
C ASP A 58 -8.65 -4.83 -9.29
N TYR A 59 -8.84 -5.19 -8.03
CA TYR A 59 -10.15 -5.29 -7.38
C TYR A 59 -10.22 -4.53 -6.04
N PRO A 60 -10.19 -3.19 -6.05
CA PRO A 60 -10.30 -2.39 -4.84
C PRO A 60 -11.74 -2.38 -4.28
N ILE A 61 -11.86 -2.50 -2.96
CA ILE A 61 -13.10 -2.35 -2.20
C ILE A 61 -12.82 -1.42 -1.03
N VAL A 62 -13.61 -0.38 -0.85
CA VAL A 62 -13.47 0.53 0.28
C VAL A 62 -14.83 0.83 0.91
N PHE A 63 -14.85 0.82 2.23
CA PHE A 63 -16.00 1.17 3.05
C PHE A 63 -15.56 2.17 4.11
N THR A 64 -16.31 3.25 4.29
CA THR A 64 -16.07 4.23 5.35
C THR A 64 -17.36 4.59 6.06
N VAL A 65 -17.27 4.83 7.36
CA VAL A 65 -18.38 5.28 8.19
C VAL A 65 -17.94 6.45 9.06
N TRP A 66 -18.83 7.41 9.24
CA TRP A 66 -18.70 8.51 10.18
C TRP A 66 -19.97 8.62 11.02
N TYR A 67 -19.80 8.87 12.31
CA TYR A 67 -20.91 9.02 13.25
C TYR A 67 -20.58 10.03 14.36
N ALA A 68 -21.45 11.01 14.57
CA ALA A 68 -21.38 11.97 15.66
C ALA A 68 -22.56 11.79 16.62
N PRO A 69 -22.47 10.91 17.64
CA PRO A 69 -23.59 10.65 18.55
C PRO A 69 -23.99 11.89 19.37
N THR A 70 -23.04 12.80 19.62
CA THR A 70 -23.27 14.07 20.31
C THR A 70 -22.41 15.15 19.67
N ARG A 71 -22.64 16.42 20.01
CA ARG A 71 -21.80 17.54 19.55
C ARG A 71 -20.34 17.46 19.98
N ARG A 72 -20.02 16.62 20.98
CA ARG A 72 -18.66 16.47 21.51
C ARG A 72 -17.91 15.28 20.92
N TRP A 73 -18.62 14.32 20.32
CA TRP A 73 -18.02 13.08 19.81
C TRP A 73 -18.11 13.04 18.29
N SER A 74 -17.00 12.68 17.66
CA SER A 74 -16.94 12.33 16.24
C SER A 74 -16.18 11.01 16.10
N LEU A 75 -16.81 10.01 15.52
CA LEU A 75 -16.26 8.68 15.31
C LEU A 75 -16.12 8.42 13.82
N SER A 76 -15.05 7.75 13.42
CA SER A 76 -14.84 7.32 12.04
C SER A 76 -14.32 5.89 12.01
N GLY A 77 -14.64 5.18 10.94
CA GLY A 77 -14.09 3.86 10.68
C GLY A 77 -13.98 3.63 9.18
N GLY A 78 -13.04 2.78 8.80
CA GLY A 78 -12.74 2.49 7.41
C GLY A 78 -12.21 1.07 7.26
N LEU A 79 -12.60 0.45 6.16
CA LEU A 79 -12.12 -0.84 5.70
C LEU A 79 -11.73 -0.68 4.24
N ALA A 80 -10.55 -1.13 3.86
CA ALA A 80 -10.15 -1.26 2.47
C ALA A 80 -9.62 -2.65 2.21
N PHE A 81 -9.97 -3.22 1.08
CA PHE A 81 -9.42 -4.44 0.55
C PHE A 81 -8.95 -4.17 -0.87
N TYR A 82 -7.78 -4.69 -1.21
CA TYR A 82 -7.22 -4.61 -2.54
C TYR A 82 -6.68 -5.99 -2.88
N SER A 83 -6.92 -6.43 -4.12
CA SER A 83 -6.31 -7.63 -4.67
C SER A 83 -5.96 -7.32 -6.11
N ASN A 84 -4.78 -7.74 -6.53
CA ASN A 84 -4.35 -7.63 -7.92
C ASN A 84 -3.68 -8.90 -8.41
N TRP A 85 -3.80 -9.11 -9.72
CA TRP A 85 -3.27 -10.24 -10.45
C TRP A 85 -2.54 -9.66 -11.65
N ILE A 86 -1.25 -9.94 -11.78
CA ILE A 86 -0.42 -9.49 -12.90
C ILE A 86 0.16 -10.73 -13.56
N ASP A 87 -0.15 -10.93 -14.83
CA ASP A 87 0.52 -11.89 -15.68
C ASP A 87 1.52 -11.12 -16.55
N GLN A 88 2.81 -11.41 -16.43
CA GLN A 88 3.87 -10.73 -17.19
C GLN A 88 4.96 -11.70 -17.63
N ASP A 89 5.56 -11.45 -18.79
CA ASP A 89 6.75 -12.17 -19.21
C ASP A 89 8.01 -11.54 -18.57
N ILE A 90 8.78 -12.34 -17.84
CA ILE A 90 10.03 -11.90 -17.19
C ILE A 90 11.21 -12.68 -17.75
N THR A 91 12.24 -11.96 -18.18
CA THR A 91 13.53 -12.55 -18.56
C THR A 91 14.43 -12.69 -17.32
N PHE A 92 14.79 -13.93 -17.01
CA PHE A 92 15.73 -14.30 -15.95
C PHE A 92 17.11 -14.64 -16.52
N GLY A 93 18.13 -14.67 -15.67
CA GLY A 93 19.50 -15.04 -16.02
C GLY A 93 20.51 -13.90 -15.88
N ASN A 94 21.78 -14.20 -16.09
CA ASN A 94 22.86 -13.23 -15.91
C ASN A 94 23.00 -12.33 -17.15
N LEU A 95 23.03 -11.00 -16.93
CA LEU A 95 23.38 -10.01 -17.95
C LEU A 95 24.89 -9.93 -18.22
N HIS A 96 25.70 -10.55 -17.36
CA HIS A 96 27.16 -10.57 -17.46
C HIS A 96 27.67 -12.00 -17.51
N THR A 97 28.38 -12.32 -18.60
CA THR A 97 29.21 -13.51 -18.76
C THR A 97 30.42 -13.43 -17.81
N SER A 98 30.17 -13.58 -16.51
CA SER A 98 31.25 -13.83 -15.56
C SER A 98 31.60 -15.31 -15.61
N SER A 99 32.88 -15.62 -15.43
CA SER A 99 33.53 -16.93 -15.59
C SER A 99 33.07 -18.02 -14.60
N ARG A 100 31.82 -17.95 -14.12
CA ARG A 100 31.25 -18.79 -13.07
C ARG A 100 29.88 -19.32 -13.51
N GLY A 101 29.85 -20.06 -14.61
CA GLY A 101 28.67 -20.73 -15.13
C GLY A 101 27.71 -19.77 -15.81
N ASP A 102 27.50 -19.94 -17.11
CA ASP A 102 26.46 -19.21 -17.82
C ASP A 102 25.10 -19.79 -17.38
N GLU A 103 24.40 -19.08 -16.49
CA GLU A 103 22.97 -19.37 -16.29
C GLU A 103 22.24 -19.02 -17.59
N PRO A 104 21.41 -19.92 -18.12
CA PRO A 104 20.65 -19.64 -19.33
C PRO A 104 19.76 -18.41 -19.12
N GLN A 105 19.73 -17.52 -20.10
CA GLN A 105 18.69 -16.50 -20.16
C GLN A 105 17.40 -17.17 -20.64
N ASP A 106 16.31 -16.97 -19.89
CA ASP A 106 15.01 -17.54 -20.22
C ASP A 106 13.91 -16.53 -19.92
N THR A 107 13.01 -16.34 -20.90
CA THR A 107 11.82 -15.50 -20.75
C THR A 107 10.65 -16.42 -20.53
N GLN A 108 9.99 -16.28 -19.38
CA GLN A 108 8.85 -17.10 -19.02
C GLN A 108 7.72 -16.27 -18.42
N PRO A 109 6.47 -16.71 -18.59
CA PRO A 109 5.33 -16.07 -17.97
C PRO A 109 5.41 -16.22 -16.45
N VAL A 110 5.18 -15.12 -15.75
CA VAL A 110 5.17 -15.02 -14.29
C VAL A 110 3.86 -14.39 -13.86
N ASN A 111 3.10 -15.15 -13.06
CA ASN A 111 1.95 -14.61 -12.35
C ASN A 111 2.41 -14.04 -11.00
N TYR A 112 2.10 -12.78 -10.78
CA TYR A 112 2.24 -12.09 -9.52
C TYR A 112 0.85 -11.83 -8.94
N THR A 113 0.64 -12.24 -7.69
CA THR A 113 -0.62 -11.97 -6.99
C THR A 113 -0.32 -11.12 -5.77
N GLY A 114 -1.05 -10.02 -5.63
CA GLY A 114 -0.99 -9.14 -4.48
C GLY A 114 -2.32 -8.98 -3.78
N ARG A 115 -2.26 -8.80 -2.46
CA ARG A 115 -3.41 -8.54 -1.61
C ARG A 115 -3.05 -7.58 -0.49
N ALA A 116 -3.94 -6.64 -0.21
CA ALA A 116 -3.83 -5.78 0.94
C ALA A 116 -5.17 -5.60 1.64
N TYR A 117 -5.13 -5.49 2.96
CA TYR A 117 -6.29 -5.21 3.79
C TYR A 117 -5.94 -4.13 4.80
N VAL A 118 -6.81 -3.13 4.92
CA VAL A 118 -6.66 -2.00 5.83
C VAL A 118 -7.90 -1.88 6.71
N VAL A 119 -7.69 -1.70 8.01
CA VAL A 119 -8.69 -1.26 8.97
C VAL A 119 -8.23 0.04 9.56
N ASN A 120 -9.10 1.03 9.64
CA ASN A 120 -8.87 2.18 10.48
C ASN A 120 -10.08 2.50 11.36
N LEU A 121 -9.80 3.01 12.55
CA LEU A 121 -10.78 3.49 13.52
C LEU A 121 -10.27 4.80 14.10
N GLY A 122 -11.14 5.78 14.21
CA GLY A 122 -10.81 7.11 14.71
C GLY A 122 -11.88 7.64 15.65
N ALA A 123 -11.46 8.42 16.63
CA ALA A 123 -12.33 9.14 17.52
C ALA A 123 -11.77 10.53 17.82
N ALA A 124 -12.66 11.51 17.90
CA ALA A 124 -12.39 12.83 18.42
C ALA A 124 -13.42 13.18 19.51
N TYR A 125 -12.93 13.78 20.59
CA TYR A 125 -13.73 14.17 21.74
C TYR A 125 -13.39 15.58 22.21
N ALA A 126 -14.36 16.48 22.13
CA ALA A 126 -14.29 17.81 22.71
C ALA A 126 -14.55 17.74 24.22
N CYS A 127 -13.50 17.58 25.03
CA CYS A 127 -13.56 17.58 26.49
C CYS A 127 -14.15 18.88 27.02
N THR A 128 -13.66 20.01 26.48
CA THR A 128 -14.13 21.37 26.75
C THR A 128 -14.11 22.15 25.43
N ASP A 129 -14.59 23.39 25.44
CA ASP A 129 -14.54 24.27 24.26
C ASP A 129 -13.10 24.58 23.82
N ARG A 130 -12.12 24.38 24.70
CA ARG A 130 -10.69 24.63 24.46
C ARG A 130 -9.85 23.37 24.35
N LEU A 131 -10.37 22.20 24.72
CA LEU A 131 -9.61 20.95 24.79
C LEU A 131 -10.27 19.88 23.91
N ASN A 132 -9.54 19.46 22.89
CA ASN A 132 -9.91 18.35 22.02
C ASN A 132 -8.92 17.20 22.20
N LEU A 133 -9.44 15.98 22.31
CA LEU A 133 -8.68 14.74 22.29
C LEU A 133 -9.00 13.99 21.01
N THR A 134 -7.98 13.51 20.32
CA THR A 134 -8.12 12.66 19.15
C THR A 134 -7.35 11.37 19.35
N GLY A 135 -7.79 10.30 18.72
CA GLY A 135 -7.03 9.06 18.72
C GLY A 135 -7.59 8.06 17.74
N GLY A 136 -6.86 6.98 17.56
CA GLY A 136 -7.28 5.94 16.65
C GLY A 136 -6.31 4.79 16.55
N PHE A 137 -6.70 3.88 15.67
CA PHE A 137 -6.05 2.61 15.38
C PHE A 137 -6.08 2.36 13.88
N GLU A 138 -4.98 1.83 13.36
CA GLU A 138 -4.85 1.40 11.97
C GLU A 138 -4.13 0.06 11.94
N PHE A 139 -4.65 -0.86 11.15
CA PHE A 139 -4.05 -2.15 10.85
C PHE A 139 -3.96 -2.29 9.35
N VAL A 140 -2.76 -2.60 8.85
CA VAL A 140 -2.53 -2.88 7.44
C VAL A 140 -1.84 -4.23 7.33
N ARG A 141 -2.36 -5.12 6.49
CA ARG A 141 -1.66 -6.34 6.11
C ARG A 141 -1.58 -6.40 4.59
N GLY A 142 -0.38 -6.54 4.07
CA GLY A 142 -0.09 -6.71 2.65
C GLY A 142 0.66 -8.02 2.42
N GLU A 143 0.29 -8.75 1.39
CA GLU A 143 1.03 -9.90 0.90
C GLU A 143 1.15 -9.81 -0.62
N ASN A 144 2.35 -10.08 -1.12
CA ASN A 144 2.59 -10.31 -2.53
C ASN A 144 3.51 -11.53 -2.69
N ALA A 145 3.23 -12.35 -3.70
CA ALA A 145 4.04 -13.51 -4.02
C ALA A 145 4.01 -13.82 -5.51
N TRP A 146 5.09 -14.45 -5.99
CA TRP A 146 5.16 -15.06 -7.32
C TRP A 146 6.01 -16.31 -7.26
N SER A 147 5.92 -17.13 -8.30
CA SER A 147 6.75 -18.32 -8.45
C SER A 147 7.17 -18.48 -9.89
N THR A 148 8.21 -19.27 -10.11
CA THR A 148 8.79 -19.44 -11.44
C THR A 148 9.40 -20.81 -11.63
N SER A 149 9.41 -21.29 -12.87
CA SER A 149 10.09 -22.53 -13.24
C SER A 149 11.57 -22.29 -13.45
N SER A 150 12.36 -23.34 -13.28
CA SER A 150 13.79 -23.32 -13.60
C SER A 150 14.04 -24.06 -14.91
N PRO A 151 14.70 -23.44 -15.91
CA PRO A 151 15.16 -24.14 -17.09
C PRO A 151 16.28 -25.13 -16.73
N GLU A 152 16.58 -26.06 -17.64
CA GLU A 152 17.66 -27.03 -17.44
C GLU A 152 19.01 -26.31 -17.21
N GLY A 153 19.67 -26.60 -16.09
CA GLY A 153 20.95 -26.00 -15.74
C GLY A 153 20.89 -24.75 -14.85
N ALA A 154 19.69 -24.29 -14.48
CA ALA A 154 19.48 -23.24 -13.48
C ALA A 154 18.66 -23.75 -12.28
N ASP A 155 18.79 -23.10 -11.12
CA ASP A 155 17.90 -23.28 -9.97
C ASP A 155 17.36 -21.92 -9.53
N TRP A 156 16.14 -21.62 -10.00
CA TRP A 156 15.41 -20.38 -9.73
C TRP A 156 14.26 -20.59 -8.74
N SER A 157 14.19 -21.78 -8.12
CA SER A 157 13.11 -22.14 -7.18
C SER A 157 12.99 -21.19 -5.99
N THR A 158 14.06 -20.46 -5.67
CA THR A 158 14.11 -19.50 -4.55
C THR A 158 13.94 -18.04 -4.97
N LEU A 159 13.91 -17.71 -6.27
CA LEU A 159 13.83 -16.32 -6.73
C LEU A 159 12.56 -15.62 -6.24
N GLY A 160 11.42 -16.32 -6.27
CA GLY A 160 10.15 -15.82 -5.72
C GLY A 160 10.29 -15.36 -4.27
N SER A 161 10.89 -16.21 -3.43
CA SER A 161 11.02 -15.94 -1.99
C SER A 161 11.87 -14.73 -1.64
N PHE A 162 12.75 -14.27 -2.55
CA PHE A 162 13.53 -13.05 -2.33
C PHE A 162 12.74 -11.76 -2.61
N SER A 163 11.65 -11.85 -3.35
CA SER A 163 10.79 -10.71 -3.67
C SER A 163 9.38 -10.82 -3.07
N ASP A 164 9.10 -11.90 -2.34
CA ASP A 164 7.90 -11.98 -1.52
C ASP A 164 7.87 -10.77 -0.58
N VAL A 165 6.69 -10.16 -0.46
CA VAL A 165 6.46 -9.09 0.50
C VAL A 165 5.34 -9.58 1.41
N ARG A 166 5.59 -9.68 2.71
CA ARG A 166 4.54 -9.98 3.68
C ARG A 166 4.69 -9.02 4.84
N THR A 167 3.95 -7.93 4.77
CA THR A 167 4.03 -6.86 5.77
C THR A 167 2.75 -6.79 6.56
N GLU A 168 2.90 -6.61 7.87
CA GLU A 168 1.83 -6.30 8.78
C GLU A 168 2.24 -5.06 9.57
N THR A 169 1.37 -4.07 9.65
CA THR A 169 1.63 -2.86 10.42
C THR A 169 0.44 -2.54 11.30
N THR A 170 0.72 -2.20 12.55
CA THR A 170 -0.25 -1.75 13.52
C THR A 170 0.15 -0.38 14.02
N ARG A 171 -0.78 0.57 13.98
CA ARG A 171 -0.54 1.93 14.44
C ARG A 171 -1.61 2.33 15.45
N PHE A 172 -1.17 2.88 16.57
CA PHE A 172 -2.03 3.59 17.51
C PHE A 172 -1.58 5.04 17.57
N TRP A 173 -2.54 5.97 17.57
CA TRP A 173 -2.24 7.37 17.78
C TRP A 173 -3.17 7.99 18.81
N LEU A 174 -2.62 8.97 19.51
CA LEU A 174 -3.32 9.82 20.46
C LEU A 174 -2.87 11.25 20.26
N GLY A 175 -3.79 12.18 20.36
CA GLY A 175 -3.55 13.60 20.19
C GLY A 175 -4.34 14.41 21.19
N THR A 176 -3.78 15.53 21.59
CA THR A 176 -4.50 16.58 22.31
C THR A 176 -4.17 17.93 21.71
N ASN A 177 -5.20 18.75 21.58
CA ASN A 177 -5.10 20.15 21.20
C ASN A 177 -5.75 20.98 22.29
N TYR A 178 -5.04 21.99 22.78
CA TYR A 178 -5.52 22.90 23.79
C TYR A 178 -5.37 24.35 23.36
N GLU A 179 -6.48 25.08 23.33
CA GLU A 179 -6.47 26.53 23.15
C GLU A 179 -6.11 27.21 24.47
N LEU A 180 -4.91 27.78 24.53
CA LEU A 180 -4.42 28.53 25.69
C LEU A 180 -5.18 29.86 25.82
N ARG A 181 -5.35 30.53 24.68
CA ARG A 181 -6.14 31.75 24.48
C ARG A 181 -6.46 31.91 22.99
N GLU A 182 -7.31 32.87 22.66
CA GLU A 182 -7.58 33.22 21.26
C GLU A 182 -6.27 33.48 20.51
N GLY A 183 -6.10 32.78 19.38
CA GLY A 183 -4.90 32.84 18.55
C GLY A 183 -3.67 32.10 19.10
N ILE A 184 -3.73 31.42 20.26
CA ILE A 184 -2.62 30.59 20.78
C ILE A 184 -3.12 29.22 21.23
N SER A 185 -2.52 28.17 20.67
CA SER A 185 -2.76 26.79 21.06
C SER A 185 -1.47 26.03 21.35
N CYS A 186 -1.60 24.96 22.12
CA CYS A 186 -0.59 23.93 22.25
C CYS A 186 -1.16 22.58 21.83
N TYR A 187 -0.28 21.68 21.41
CA TYR A 187 -0.66 20.33 21.03
C TYR A 187 0.39 19.32 21.46
N LEU A 188 -0.06 18.09 21.65
CA LEU A 188 0.78 16.93 21.88
C LEU A 188 0.18 15.73 21.16
N TYR A 189 1.00 15.03 20.39
CA TYR A 189 0.67 13.82 19.67
C TYR A 189 1.65 12.72 20.02
N TYR A 190 1.11 11.52 20.13
CA TYR A 190 1.85 10.28 20.30
C TYR A 190 1.43 9.30 19.21
N ASN A 191 2.41 8.59 18.65
CA ASN A 191 2.20 7.54 17.69
C ASN A 191 3.04 6.32 18.09
N TYR A 192 2.36 5.19 18.31
CA TYR A 192 2.99 3.87 18.39
C TYR A 192 2.82 3.20 17.04
N TYR A 193 3.92 2.71 16.49
CA TYR A 193 3.94 2.01 15.22
C TYR A 193 4.69 0.70 15.40
N ASP A 194 4.02 -0.40 15.08
CA ASP A 194 4.54 -1.75 15.07
C ASP A 194 4.53 -2.23 13.62
N TRP A 195 5.66 -2.74 13.13
CA TRP A 195 5.73 -3.32 11.81
C TRP A 195 6.40 -4.69 11.90
N ASN A 196 5.83 -5.63 11.17
CA ASN A 196 6.33 -6.97 11.02
C ASN A 196 6.49 -7.26 9.54
N ASP A 197 7.71 -7.61 9.13
CA ASP A 197 8.02 -8.08 7.79
C ASP A 197 8.40 -9.56 7.89
N ASP A 198 7.51 -10.42 7.43
CA ASP A 198 7.62 -11.88 7.53
C ASP A 198 8.13 -12.51 6.22
N ALA A 199 8.61 -11.69 5.26
CA ALA A 199 9.23 -12.19 4.04
C ALA A 199 10.73 -12.45 4.24
N GLY A 200 11.17 -13.71 4.16
CA GLY A 200 12.56 -14.15 3.98
C GLY A 200 13.60 -13.63 4.98
N ASN A 201 13.97 -12.34 4.85
CA ASN A 201 14.94 -11.59 5.65
C ASN A 201 14.34 -10.31 6.30
N GLY A 202 13.01 -10.22 6.42
CA GLY A 202 12.31 -9.03 6.89
C GLY A 202 12.74 -8.56 8.28
N GLU A 203 12.76 -7.25 8.48
CA GLU A 203 13.04 -6.63 9.78
C GLU A 203 11.72 -6.18 10.43
N SER A 204 11.44 -6.72 11.61
CA SER A 204 10.30 -6.31 12.43
C SER A 204 10.76 -5.37 13.55
N GLY A 205 9.89 -4.45 13.96
CA GLY A 205 10.24 -3.50 14.99
C GLY A 205 9.10 -2.64 15.47
N THR A 206 9.41 -1.81 16.45
CA THR A 206 8.46 -0.85 17.02
C THR A 206 9.08 0.54 17.07
N ALA A 207 8.25 1.56 16.87
CA ALA A 207 8.63 2.96 16.95
C ALA A 207 7.63 3.72 17.83
N ASN A 208 8.19 4.57 18.68
CA ASN A 208 7.44 5.47 19.55
C ASN A 208 7.79 6.90 19.14
N MET A 209 6.80 7.65 18.66
CA MET A 209 7.00 9.00 18.14
C MET A 209 6.16 9.99 18.95
N PHE A 210 6.80 11.09 19.35
CA PHE A 210 6.15 12.18 20.05
C PHE A 210 6.33 13.47 19.26
N LEU A 211 5.25 14.23 19.12
CA LEU A 211 5.27 15.54 18.50
C LEU A 211 4.48 16.51 19.37
N GLY A 212 5.12 17.57 19.85
CA GLY A 212 4.47 18.59 20.64
C GLY A 212 4.95 19.98 20.23
N GLY A 213 4.08 20.96 20.37
CA GLY A 213 4.40 22.32 19.95
C GLY A 213 3.38 23.35 20.40
N LEU A 214 3.71 24.60 20.06
CA LEU A 214 2.85 25.77 20.21
C LEU A 214 2.54 26.32 18.82
N ALA A 215 1.30 26.73 18.60
CA ALA A 215 0.91 27.49 17.42
C ALA A 215 0.37 28.85 17.88
N ALA A 216 0.79 29.91 17.19
CA ALA A 216 0.31 31.26 17.43
C ALA A 216 0.01 31.93 16.09
N VAL A 217 -1.19 32.51 15.96
CA VAL A 217 -1.58 33.36 14.83
C VAL A 217 -1.70 34.78 15.36
N TYR A 218 -0.96 35.71 14.74
CA TYR A 218 -0.90 37.12 15.09
C TYR A 218 -1.59 37.97 14.03
#